data_AF-G8TKD3-F1
#
_entry.id   AF-G8TKD3-F1
#
_cell.length_a   1.000
_cell.length_b   1.000
_cell.length_c   1.000
_cell.angle_alpha   90.00
_cell.angle_beta   90.00
_cell.angle_gamma   90.00
#
_symmetry.space_group_name_H-M   'P 1'
#
loop_
_entity.id
_entity.type
_entity.pdbx_description
1 polymer ?
#
loop_
_entity_poly.entity_id
_entity_poly.type
_entity_poly.pdbx_seq_one_letter_code
_entity_poly.pdbx_strand_id
1 'polypeptide(L)'
;MKPTIIDHPFHVIKLDYVSEAPLSALEQEAIEKYVELHNGSQAYKDVLTRLHTYYTGTDKILQQCQGLVNNLQNEYLLLTPMLHYLQEGGPLTDTEIESIDESERVCYDTQPLLTQLHNFNHTYDAYIDGLRAAEQEYATVAKQQEQLEQLFDVFDDNYFSPIIKDYKNMEIDICTLDENFDDFRGAFCELIDFVDKMYEARAAFLDQHVQLHNKIVELDKDIVALFAAINGDEPASSN
;
A
#
# COMPACT_ATOMS: atom_id res chain seq x y z
N MET A 1 2.37 -48.74 12.18
CA MET A 1 3.18 -47.68 11.53
C MET A 1 3.38 -46.46 12.47
N LYS A 2 4.40 -45.61 12.25
CA LYS A 2 4.52 -44.32 12.97
C LYS A 2 3.47 -43.34 12.39
N PRO A 3 2.88 -42.44 13.19
CA PRO A 3 2.02 -41.37 12.66
C PRO A 3 2.76 -40.62 11.55
N THR A 4 2.02 -40.28 10.49
CA THR A 4 2.57 -39.45 9.42
C THR A 4 2.49 -38.04 9.92
N ILE A 5 3.67 -37.54 10.27
CA ILE A 5 3.88 -36.18 10.68
C ILE A 5 4.21 -35.43 9.41
N ILE A 6 3.27 -34.61 8.93
CA ILE A 6 3.56 -33.63 7.90
C ILE A 6 4.14 -32.43 8.64
N ASP A 7 5.47 -32.39 8.73
CA ASP A 7 6.20 -31.26 9.31
C ASP A 7 6.00 -30.04 8.40
N HIS A 8 5.25 -29.07 8.89
CA HIS A 8 4.91 -27.85 8.16
C HIS A 8 5.26 -26.61 8.99
N PRO A 9 5.72 -25.51 8.37
CA PRO A 9 6.15 -24.29 9.06
C PRO A 9 5.12 -23.59 9.97
N PHE A 10 3.82 -23.91 9.90
CA PHE A 10 2.79 -23.26 10.72
C PHE A 10 2.10 -24.17 11.74
N HIS A 11 1.81 -25.41 11.37
CA HIS A 11 1.15 -26.37 12.23
C HIS A 11 1.57 -27.78 11.86
N VAL A 12 1.78 -28.63 12.85
CA VAL A 12 2.13 -30.03 12.60
C VAL A 12 0.85 -30.80 12.43
N ILE A 13 0.52 -31.14 11.18
CA ILE A 13 -0.60 -32.03 10.90
C ILE A 13 -0.14 -33.43 11.26
N LYS A 14 -0.74 -33.94 12.34
CA LYS A 14 -0.50 -35.30 12.81
C LYS A 14 -1.66 -36.14 12.34
N LEU A 15 -1.41 -37.02 11.39
CA LEU A 15 -2.40 -38.02 10.99
C LEU A 15 -2.07 -39.30 11.74
N ASP A 16 -2.92 -39.62 12.71
CA ASP A 16 -2.91 -40.92 13.35
C ASP A 16 -3.61 -41.93 12.44
N TYR A 17 -3.07 -43.14 12.37
CA TYR A 17 -3.60 -44.21 11.52
C TYR A 17 -4.34 -45.22 12.37
N VAL A 18 -5.52 -45.63 11.90
CA VAL A 18 -6.33 -46.66 12.54
C VAL A 18 -5.99 -48.08 12.07
N SER A 19 -5.23 -48.22 10.97
CA SER A 19 -4.72 -49.52 10.50
C SER A 19 -3.35 -49.41 9.81
N GLU A 20 -2.71 -50.56 9.55
CA GLU A 20 -1.43 -50.64 8.84
C GLU A 20 -1.58 -50.75 7.31
N ALA A 21 -2.83 -50.72 6.81
CA ALA A 21 -3.09 -50.70 5.38
C ALA A 21 -2.66 -49.36 4.76
N PRO A 22 -2.23 -49.36 3.48
CA PRO A 22 -1.91 -48.11 2.79
C PRO A 22 -3.16 -47.25 2.63
N LEU A 23 -2.97 -45.93 2.65
CA LEU A 23 -4.02 -44.96 2.32
C LEU A 23 -4.67 -45.28 0.97
N SER A 24 -5.98 -45.10 0.91
CA SER A 24 -6.73 -45.10 -0.34
C SER A 24 -6.27 -43.97 -1.25
N ALA A 25 -6.56 -44.10 -2.55
CA ALA A 25 -6.25 -43.05 -3.53
C ALA A 25 -6.95 -41.72 -3.20
N LEU A 26 -8.18 -41.78 -2.67
CA LEU A 26 -8.93 -40.60 -2.25
C LEU A 26 -8.27 -39.88 -1.07
N GLU A 27 -7.82 -40.62 -0.06
CA GLU A 27 -7.14 -40.04 1.11
C GLU A 27 -5.80 -39.40 0.71
N GLN A 28 -5.04 -40.03 -0.20
CA GLN A 28 -3.79 -39.44 -0.71
C GLN A 28 -4.04 -38.14 -1.46
N GLU A 29 -5.01 -38.13 -2.39
CA GLU A 29 -5.34 -36.96 -3.17
C GLU A 29 -5.88 -35.81 -2.29
N ALA A 30 -6.69 -36.13 -1.28
CA ALA A 30 -7.18 -35.15 -0.31
C ALA A 30 -6.03 -34.49 0.46
N ILE A 31 -5.06 -35.28 0.93
CA ILE A 31 -3.89 -34.72 1.64
C ILE A 31 -3.10 -33.79 0.72
N GLU A 32 -2.86 -34.17 -0.52
CA GLU A 32 -2.15 -33.33 -1.50
C GLU A 32 -2.89 -32.01 -1.74
N LYS A 33 -4.21 -32.06 -1.96
CA LYS A 33 -5.04 -30.88 -2.21
C LYS A 33 -5.13 -29.96 -1.00
N TYR A 34 -5.24 -30.54 0.20
CA TYR A 34 -5.19 -29.79 1.44
C TYR A 34 -3.86 -29.01 1.55
N VAL A 35 -2.73 -29.67 1.27
CA VAL A 35 -1.40 -29.04 1.35
C VAL A 35 -1.25 -27.90 0.33
N GLU A 36 -1.71 -28.09 -0.90
CA GLU A 36 -1.72 -27.04 -1.92
C GLU A 36 -2.53 -25.82 -1.48
N LEU A 37 -3.77 -26.04 -1.02
CA LEU A 37 -4.68 -24.99 -0.58
C LEU A 37 -4.15 -24.23 0.64
N HIS A 38 -3.61 -24.94 1.63
CA HIS A 38 -3.00 -24.36 2.81
C HIS A 38 -1.80 -23.47 2.45
N ASN A 39 -0.89 -23.97 1.60
CA ASN A 39 0.28 -23.19 1.15
C ASN A 39 -0.11 -21.95 0.34
N GLY A 40 -1.13 -22.07 -0.52
CA GLY A 40 -1.68 -20.94 -1.26
C GLY A 40 -2.26 -19.86 -0.33
N SER A 41 -3.03 -20.29 0.68
CA SER A 41 -3.61 -19.41 1.70
C SER A 41 -2.53 -18.67 2.49
N GLN A 42 -1.42 -19.34 2.82
CA GLN A 42 -0.30 -18.71 3.51
C GLN A 42 0.43 -17.67 2.66
N ALA A 43 0.75 -18.01 1.41
CA ALA A 43 1.39 -17.06 0.51
C ALA A 43 0.52 -15.81 0.31
N TYR A 44 -0.80 -15.99 0.26
CA TYR A 44 -1.76 -14.90 0.21
C TYR A 44 -1.77 -14.05 1.48
N LYS A 45 -1.75 -14.67 2.67
CA LYS A 45 -1.62 -13.97 3.96
C LYS A 45 -0.36 -13.11 4.04
N ASP A 46 0.77 -13.60 3.52
CA ASP A 46 2.03 -12.85 3.50
C ASP A 46 1.93 -11.60 2.61
N VAL A 47 1.26 -11.72 1.45
CA VAL A 47 0.99 -10.58 0.56
C VAL A 47 0.10 -9.56 1.26
N LEU A 48 -1.02 -10.00 1.84
CA LEU A 48 -1.92 -9.12 2.60
C LEU A 48 -1.19 -8.40 3.73
N THR A 49 -0.31 -9.10 4.43
CA THR A 49 0.46 -8.52 5.56
C THR A 49 1.42 -7.45 5.09
N ARG A 50 2.11 -7.65 3.95
CA ARG A 50 2.97 -6.63 3.36
C ARG A 50 2.18 -5.40 2.93
N LEU A 51 1.05 -5.59 2.25
CA LEU A 51 0.17 -4.48 1.83
C LEU A 51 -0.41 -3.73 3.02
N HIS A 52 -0.92 -4.44 4.02
CA HIS A 52 -1.42 -3.84 5.25
C HIS A 52 -0.31 -3.04 5.97
N THR A 53 0.90 -3.59 6.07
CA THR A 53 2.07 -2.90 6.63
C THR A 53 2.43 -1.65 5.84
N TYR A 54 2.35 -1.71 4.51
CA TYR A 54 2.54 -0.54 3.65
C TYR A 54 1.47 0.52 3.95
N TYR A 55 0.18 0.22 3.81
CA TYR A 55 -0.88 1.20 3.98
C TYR A 55 -0.95 1.79 5.40
N THR A 56 -0.64 1.01 6.43
CA THR A 56 -0.58 1.50 7.82
C THR A 56 0.72 2.22 8.16
N GLY A 57 1.84 1.85 7.52
CA GLY A 57 3.16 2.45 7.75
C GLY A 57 3.44 3.73 6.96
N THR A 58 2.69 3.97 5.89
CA THR A 58 2.94 5.10 4.97
C THR A 58 2.53 6.45 5.55
N ASP A 59 1.82 6.50 6.67
CA ASP A 59 1.49 7.73 7.41
C ASP A 59 2.74 8.58 7.70
N LYS A 60 3.88 7.95 8.02
CA LYS A 60 5.16 8.66 8.21
C LYS A 60 5.66 9.35 6.94
N ILE A 61 5.55 8.67 5.80
CA ILE A 61 5.98 9.23 4.50
C ILE A 61 5.03 10.35 4.09
N LEU A 62 3.72 10.14 4.31
CA LEU A 62 2.68 11.12 4.02
C LEU A 62 2.86 12.38 4.88
N GLN A 63 3.18 12.24 6.16
CA GLN A 63 3.55 13.35 7.06
C GLN A 63 4.84 14.06 6.64
N GLN A 64 5.85 13.33 6.17
CA GLN A 64 7.08 13.94 5.62
C GLN A 64 6.78 14.79 4.38
N CYS A 65 6.02 14.24 3.42
CA CYS A 65 5.57 15.00 2.24
C CYS A 65 4.72 16.21 2.64
N GLN A 66 3.82 16.06 3.61
CA GLN A 66 3.00 17.16 4.13
C GLN A 66 3.86 18.27 4.74
N GLY A 67 4.89 17.91 5.51
CA GLY A 67 5.84 18.87 6.09
C GLY A 67 6.60 19.65 5.02
N LEU A 68 7.07 18.96 3.97
CA LEU A 68 7.75 19.59 2.84
C LEU A 68 6.83 20.55 2.08
N VAL A 69 5.58 20.14 1.80
CA VAL A 69 4.57 21.00 1.16
C VAL A 69 4.28 22.24 2.01
N ASN A 70 4.11 22.09 3.32
CA ASN A 70 3.87 23.22 4.22
C ASN A 70 5.07 24.19 4.23
N ASN A 71 6.30 23.68 4.21
CA ASN A 71 7.50 24.52 4.15
C ASN A 71 7.59 25.28 2.83
N LEU A 72 7.31 24.62 1.71
CA LEU A 72 7.25 25.27 0.39
C LEU A 72 6.16 26.34 0.34
N GLN A 73 4.98 26.08 0.91
CA GLN A 73 3.89 27.06 0.98
C GLN A 73 4.29 28.27 1.84
N ASN A 74 5.00 28.04 2.96
CA ASN A 74 5.50 29.14 3.79
C ASN A 74 6.55 29.98 3.05
N GLU A 75 7.49 29.35 2.33
CA GLU A 75 8.45 30.10 1.52
C GLU A 75 7.76 30.87 0.38
N TYR A 76 6.75 30.29 -0.26
CA TYR A 76 5.92 30.98 -1.25
C TYR A 76 5.24 32.24 -0.67
N LEU A 77 4.61 32.12 0.51
CA LEU A 77 3.93 33.24 1.18
C LEU A 77 4.88 34.37 1.57
N LEU A 78 6.14 34.05 1.90
CA LEU A 78 7.17 35.06 2.18
C LEU A 78 7.59 35.81 0.91
N LEU A 79 7.53 35.16 -0.25
CA LEU A 79 7.88 35.72 -1.55
C LEU A 79 6.76 36.53 -2.20
N THR A 80 5.48 36.22 -1.93
CA THR A 80 4.34 36.89 -2.57
C THR A 80 4.35 38.43 -2.40
N PRO A 81 4.62 39.00 -1.21
CA PRO A 81 4.68 40.45 -1.05
C PRO A 81 5.85 41.10 -1.79
N MET A 82 7.00 40.41 -1.88
CA MET A 82 8.18 40.92 -2.59
C MET A 82 7.94 41.05 -4.11
N LEU A 83 7.09 40.19 -4.67
CA LEU A 83 6.72 40.23 -6.09
C LEU A 83 5.73 41.34 -6.43
N HIS A 84 4.85 41.69 -5.49
CA HIS A 84 3.96 42.83 -5.66
C HIS A 84 4.75 44.14 -5.85
N TYR A 85 5.86 44.31 -5.11
CA TYR A 85 6.78 45.44 -5.30
C TYR A 85 7.50 45.43 -6.66
N LEU A 86 7.75 44.25 -7.25
CA LEU A 86 8.34 44.11 -8.59
C LEU A 86 7.34 44.38 -9.72
N GLN A 87 6.03 44.17 -9.50
CA GLN A 87 4.98 44.38 -10.50
C GLN A 87 4.40 45.80 -10.50
N GLU A 88 4.33 46.48 -9.36
CA GLU A 88 3.81 47.86 -9.27
C GLU A 88 4.85 48.94 -9.63
N GLY A 89 6.15 48.62 -9.54
CA GLY A 89 7.22 49.47 -10.04
C GLY A 89 7.49 49.13 -11.50
N GLY A 90 7.33 50.08 -12.42
CA GLY A 90 7.87 49.93 -13.79
C GLY A 90 9.38 49.61 -13.78
N PRO A 91 10.00 49.36 -14.95
CA PRO A 91 11.41 48.97 -15.02
C PRO A 91 12.27 49.93 -14.19
N LEU A 92 12.91 49.41 -13.14
CA LEU A 92 13.69 50.20 -12.19
C LEU A 92 14.74 51.01 -12.96
N THR A 93 14.69 52.33 -12.82
CA THR A 93 15.71 53.19 -13.43
C THR A 93 17.01 53.12 -12.60
N ASP A 94 18.16 53.35 -13.23
CA ASP A 94 19.48 53.31 -12.55
C ASP A 94 19.55 54.18 -11.29
N THR A 95 18.69 55.20 -11.20
CA THR A 95 18.58 56.13 -10.06
C THR A 95 17.69 55.61 -8.93
N GLU A 96 16.69 54.77 -9.22
CA GLU A 96 15.86 54.11 -8.20
C GLU A 96 16.61 52.95 -7.55
N ILE A 97 17.48 52.29 -8.31
CA ILE A 97 18.43 51.28 -7.85
C ILE A 97 19.39 51.85 -6.78
N GLU A 98 19.83 53.11 -6.92
CA GLU A 98 20.68 53.81 -5.93
C GLU A 98 19.90 54.36 -4.72
N SER A 99 18.58 54.58 -4.81
CA SER A 99 17.76 55.02 -3.67
C SER A 99 17.42 53.89 -2.68
N ILE A 100 17.58 52.64 -3.11
CA ILE A 100 17.55 51.44 -2.25
C ILE A 100 18.99 51.11 -1.83
N ASP A 101 19.76 52.09 -1.36
CA ASP A 101 21.14 51.86 -0.94
C ASP A 101 21.48 52.46 0.42
N GLU A 102 20.56 52.34 1.39
CA GLU A 102 20.99 52.44 2.80
C GLU A 102 20.20 51.64 3.83
N SER A 103 19.13 50.89 3.48
CA SER A 103 18.56 49.95 4.47
C SER A 103 18.03 48.60 3.99
N GLU A 104 17.59 48.34 2.76
CA GLU A 104 17.00 47.02 2.46
C GLU A 104 16.87 46.73 0.94
N ARG A 105 18.00 46.55 0.24
CA ARG A 105 18.00 45.74 -0.99
C ARG A 105 17.77 44.29 -0.57
N VAL A 106 16.51 43.87 -0.50
CA VAL A 106 16.20 42.46 -0.25
C VAL A 106 16.36 41.70 -1.57
N CYS A 107 17.61 41.42 -1.96
CA CYS A 107 17.88 40.36 -2.92
C CYS A 107 17.49 39.05 -2.26
N TYR A 108 16.31 38.52 -2.60
CA TYR A 108 15.90 37.21 -2.11
C TYR A 108 16.74 36.13 -2.81
N ASP A 109 17.48 35.37 -2.03
CA ASP A 109 18.18 34.18 -2.52
C ASP A 109 17.13 33.10 -2.81
N THR A 110 16.95 32.73 -4.09
CA THR A 110 16.01 31.69 -4.51
C THR A 110 16.54 30.28 -4.28
N GLN A 111 17.82 30.13 -3.89
CA GLN A 111 18.46 28.84 -3.72
C GLN A 111 17.83 27.94 -2.63
N PRO A 112 17.34 28.47 -1.49
CA PRO A 112 16.56 27.72 -0.52
C PRO A 112 15.29 27.10 -1.15
N LEU A 113 14.51 27.89 -1.89
CA LEU A 113 13.29 27.42 -2.57
C LEU A 113 13.59 26.32 -3.59
N LEU A 114 14.63 26.50 -4.40
CA LEU A 114 15.06 25.48 -5.37
C LEU A 114 15.53 24.19 -4.69
N THR A 115 16.22 24.31 -3.55
CA THR A 115 16.66 23.17 -2.76
C THR A 115 15.47 22.43 -2.13
N GLN A 116 14.50 23.16 -1.59
CA GLN A 116 13.28 22.57 -1.04
C GLN A 116 12.44 21.88 -2.11
N LEU A 117 12.28 22.50 -3.29
CA LEU A 117 11.60 21.91 -4.45
C LEU A 117 12.29 20.62 -4.90
N HIS A 118 13.62 20.62 -4.99
CA HIS A 118 14.37 19.42 -5.35
C HIS A 118 14.15 18.27 -4.35
N ASN A 119 14.25 18.57 -3.05
CA ASN A 119 14.04 17.58 -1.99
C ASN A 119 12.60 17.06 -1.97
N PHE A 120 11.62 17.94 -2.20
CA PHE A 120 10.22 17.58 -2.33
C PHE A 120 10.00 16.63 -3.50
N ASN A 121 10.46 16.99 -4.71
CA ASN A 121 10.31 16.16 -5.90
C ASN A 121 10.93 14.78 -5.70
N HIS A 122 12.16 14.71 -5.19
CA HIS A 122 12.83 13.42 -4.94
C HIS A 122 12.05 12.55 -3.95
N THR A 123 11.55 13.14 -2.86
CA THR A 123 10.78 12.41 -1.83
C THR A 123 9.41 11.96 -2.35
N TYR A 124 8.74 12.84 -3.11
CA TYR A 124 7.41 12.59 -3.65
C TYR A 124 7.44 11.56 -4.79
N ASP A 125 8.46 11.57 -5.65
CA ASP A 125 8.64 10.56 -6.70
C ASP A 125 8.81 9.16 -6.09
N ALA A 126 9.70 9.03 -5.10
CA ALA A 126 9.91 7.77 -4.38
C ALA A 126 8.62 7.26 -3.70
N TYR A 127 7.82 8.19 -3.15
CA TYR A 127 6.51 7.88 -2.59
C TYR A 127 5.53 7.36 -3.65
N ILE A 128 5.42 8.04 -4.80
CA ILE A 128 4.53 7.66 -5.91
C ILE A 128 4.91 6.31 -6.50
N ASP A 129 6.21 6.01 -6.64
CA ASP A 129 6.68 4.71 -7.10
C ASP A 129 6.28 3.59 -6.13
N GLY A 130 6.44 3.83 -4.82
CA GLY A 130 5.96 2.91 -3.79
C GLY A 130 4.44 2.69 -3.86
N LEU A 131 3.67 3.75 -4.08
CA LEU A 131 2.22 3.68 -4.21
C LEU A 131 1.80 2.85 -5.42
N ARG A 132 2.42 3.09 -6.57
CA ARG A 132 2.15 2.31 -7.79
C ARG A 132 2.46 0.83 -7.60
N ALA A 133 3.58 0.50 -6.94
CA ALA A 133 3.94 -0.89 -6.67
C ALA A 133 2.91 -1.57 -5.75
N ALA A 134 2.48 -0.90 -4.67
CA ALA A 134 1.47 -1.41 -3.75
C ALA A 134 0.10 -1.61 -4.44
N GLU A 135 -0.31 -0.67 -5.28
CA GLU A 135 -1.57 -0.77 -6.05
C GLU A 135 -1.54 -1.88 -7.10
N GLN A 136 -0.39 -2.13 -7.71
CA GLN A 136 -0.22 -3.23 -8.65
C GLN A 136 -0.31 -4.59 -7.93
N GLU A 137 0.32 -4.74 -6.76
CA GLU A 137 0.21 -5.95 -5.94
C GLU A 137 -1.22 -6.13 -5.39
N TYR A 138 -1.90 -5.04 -5.00
CA TYR A 138 -3.30 -5.06 -4.58
C TYR A 138 -4.25 -5.57 -5.69
N ALA A 139 -4.05 -5.14 -6.94
CA ALA A 139 -4.86 -5.60 -8.06
C ALA A 139 -4.80 -7.12 -8.28
N THR A 140 -3.68 -7.75 -7.90
CA THR A 140 -3.55 -9.23 -7.93
C THR A 140 -4.24 -9.90 -6.75
N VAL A 141 -4.26 -9.25 -5.58
CA VAL A 141 -4.85 -9.79 -4.34
C VAL A 141 -6.36 -9.98 -4.44
N ALA A 142 -7.07 -9.02 -5.05
CA ALA A 142 -8.54 -9.11 -5.19
C ALA A 142 -8.97 -10.34 -6.00
N LYS A 143 -8.17 -10.74 -7.01
CA LYS A 143 -8.45 -11.94 -7.82
C LYS A 143 -8.06 -13.23 -7.10
N GLN A 144 -7.03 -13.19 -6.26
CA GLN A 144 -6.55 -14.34 -5.51
C GLN A 144 -7.51 -14.76 -4.39
N GLN A 145 -8.23 -13.81 -3.78
CA GLN A 145 -9.24 -14.13 -2.76
C GLN A 145 -10.33 -15.06 -3.30
N GLU A 146 -10.99 -14.62 -4.39
CA GLU A 146 -12.08 -15.38 -5.01
C GLU A 146 -11.62 -16.77 -5.46
N GLN A 147 -10.39 -16.86 -5.98
CA GLN A 147 -9.80 -18.16 -6.37
C GLN A 147 -9.56 -19.08 -5.17
N LEU A 148 -9.09 -18.55 -4.05
CA LEU A 148 -8.86 -19.34 -2.84
C LEU A 148 -10.17 -19.82 -2.21
N GLU A 149 -11.19 -18.98 -2.18
CA GLU A 149 -12.54 -19.37 -1.72
C GLU A 149 -13.10 -20.51 -2.57
N GLN A 150 -13.01 -20.40 -3.90
CA GLN A 150 -13.44 -21.48 -4.80
C GLN A 150 -12.66 -22.78 -4.60
N LEU A 151 -11.34 -22.70 -4.41
CA LEU A 151 -10.52 -23.88 -4.14
C LEU A 151 -10.86 -24.51 -2.78
N PHE A 152 -11.19 -23.70 -1.78
CA PHE A 152 -11.64 -24.15 -0.48
C PHE A 152 -12.97 -24.91 -0.58
N ASP A 153 -13.96 -24.34 -1.26
CA ASP A 153 -15.27 -24.99 -1.46
C ASP A 153 -15.12 -26.31 -2.22
N VAL A 154 -14.31 -26.33 -3.29
CA VAL A 154 -14.02 -27.55 -4.05
C VAL A 154 -13.36 -28.60 -3.16
N PHE A 155 -12.46 -28.20 -2.27
CA PHE A 155 -11.81 -29.11 -1.34
C PHE A 155 -12.81 -29.73 -0.35
N ASP A 156 -13.64 -28.89 0.28
CA ASP A 156 -14.63 -29.32 1.28
C ASP A 156 -15.67 -30.29 0.67
N ASP A 157 -16.17 -29.98 -0.53
CA ASP A 157 -17.21 -30.76 -1.18
C ASP A 157 -16.72 -32.11 -1.73
N ASN A 158 -15.51 -32.14 -2.31
CA ASN A 158 -15.03 -33.29 -3.09
C ASN A 158 -14.07 -34.20 -2.33
N TYR A 159 -13.48 -33.72 -1.23
CA TYR A 159 -12.49 -34.49 -0.49
C TYR A 159 -12.86 -34.62 0.98
N PHE A 160 -13.01 -33.51 1.71
CA PHE A 160 -13.25 -33.57 3.14
C PHE A 160 -14.62 -34.19 3.48
N SER A 161 -15.70 -33.67 2.90
CA SER A 161 -17.06 -34.18 3.12
C SER A 161 -17.22 -35.67 2.74
N PRO A 162 -16.68 -36.16 1.61
CA PRO A 162 -16.70 -37.59 1.28
C PRO A 162 -15.91 -38.46 2.27
N ILE A 163 -14.72 -38.04 2.72
CA ILE A 163 -13.90 -38.77 3.69
C ILE A 163 -14.64 -38.94 5.02
N ILE A 164 -15.23 -37.85 5.54
CA ILE A 164 -16.01 -37.91 6.78
C ILE A 164 -17.24 -38.81 6.65
N LYS A 165 -17.90 -38.83 5.49
CA LYS A 165 -19.06 -39.70 5.24
C LYS A 165 -18.69 -41.19 5.18
N ASP A 166 -17.48 -41.52 4.72
CA ASP A 166 -16.98 -42.89 4.61
C ASP A 166 -16.03 -43.29 5.76
N TYR A 167 -16.09 -42.59 6.90
CA TYR A 167 -15.16 -42.73 8.02
C TYR A 167 -14.92 -44.16 8.52
N LYS A 168 -15.86 -45.07 8.31
CA LYS A 168 -15.76 -46.47 8.76
C LYS A 168 -14.75 -47.30 7.96
N ASN A 169 -14.43 -46.85 6.75
CA ASN A 169 -13.50 -47.52 5.84
C ASN A 169 -12.19 -46.73 5.67
N MET A 170 -12.00 -45.68 6.48
CA MET A 170 -10.80 -44.85 6.43
C MET A 170 -9.66 -45.50 7.22
N GLU A 171 -8.45 -45.27 6.72
CA GLU A 171 -7.21 -45.74 7.34
C GLU A 171 -6.62 -44.66 8.27
N ILE A 172 -7.16 -43.43 8.19
CA ILE A 172 -6.81 -42.27 9.00
C ILE A 172 -7.81 -42.10 10.15
N ASP A 173 -7.34 -41.66 11.32
CA ASP A 173 -8.18 -41.19 12.40
C ASP A 173 -8.93 -39.92 11.99
N ILE A 174 -10.24 -40.08 11.81
CA ILE A 174 -11.13 -38.99 11.44
C ILE A 174 -11.23 -37.89 12.50
N CYS A 175 -11.02 -38.19 13.80
CA CYS A 175 -11.15 -37.18 14.83
C CYS A 175 -10.00 -36.18 14.72
N THR A 176 -8.77 -36.69 14.57
CA THR A 176 -7.59 -35.85 14.38
C THR A 176 -7.63 -35.13 13.03
N LEU A 177 -8.19 -35.75 11.98
CA LEU A 177 -8.38 -35.08 10.68
C LEU A 177 -9.39 -33.93 10.77
N ASP A 178 -10.51 -34.14 11.47
CA ASP A 178 -11.57 -33.14 11.68
C ASP A 178 -11.05 -31.94 12.48
N GLU A 179 -10.33 -32.18 13.59
CA GLU A 179 -9.70 -31.11 14.39
C GLU A 179 -8.74 -30.26 13.55
N ASN A 180 -7.85 -30.89 12.76
CA ASN A 180 -6.92 -30.14 11.91
C ASN A 180 -7.63 -29.34 10.80
N PHE A 181 -8.73 -29.86 10.27
CA PHE A 181 -9.51 -29.15 9.26
C PHE A 181 -10.32 -27.99 9.86
N ASP A 182 -10.86 -28.16 11.06
CA ASP A 182 -11.52 -27.09 11.81
C ASP A 182 -10.54 -25.96 12.15
N ASP A 183 -9.32 -26.30 12.58
CA ASP A 183 -8.23 -25.31 12.78
C ASP A 183 -7.92 -24.56 11.48
N PHE A 184 -7.85 -25.28 10.35
CA PHE A 184 -7.63 -24.67 9.05
C PHE A 184 -8.78 -23.76 8.62
N ARG A 185 -10.03 -24.19 8.80
CA ARG A 185 -11.23 -23.36 8.60
C ARG A 185 -11.17 -22.08 9.42
N GLY A 186 -10.81 -22.19 10.69
CA GLY A 186 -10.61 -21.04 11.57
C GLY A 186 -9.57 -20.07 11.00
N ALA A 187 -8.40 -20.57 10.61
CA ALA A 187 -7.35 -19.76 10.01
C ALA A 187 -7.76 -19.11 8.67
N PHE A 188 -8.58 -19.79 7.86
CA PHE A 188 -9.12 -19.25 6.61
C PHE A 188 -10.17 -18.16 6.85
N CYS A 189 -11.04 -18.32 7.84
CA CYS A 189 -11.95 -17.25 8.27
C CYS A 189 -11.19 -16.01 8.77
N GLU A 190 -10.14 -16.21 9.59
CA GLU A 190 -9.29 -15.10 10.03
C GLU A 190 -8.59 -14.38 8.85
N LEU A 191 -8.26 -15.11 7.79
CA LEU A 191 -7.68 -14.56 6.57
C LEU A 191 -8.67 -13.65 5.85
N ILE A 192 -9.93 -14.07 5.73
CA ILE A 192 -11.02 -13.24 5.16
C ILE A 192 -11.21 -11.97 6.00
N ASP A 193 -11.31 -12.10 7.33
CA ASP A 193 -11.42 -10.96 8.24
C ASP A 193 -10.22 -9.99 8.11
N PHE A 194 -9.03 -10.53 7.80
CA PHE A 194 -7.84 -9.73 7.58
C PHE A 194 -7.86 -8.97 6.24
N VAL A 195 -8.51 -9.52 5.21
CA VAL A 195 -8.73 -8.81 3.94
C VAL A 195 -9.54 -7.54 4.17
N ASP A 196 -10.62 -7.62 4.94
CA ASP A 196 -11.46 -6.45 5.25
C ASP A 196 -10.66 -5.35 5.95
N LYS A 197 -9.83 -5.71 6.94
CA LYS A 197 -8.92 -4.76 7.60
C LYS A 197 -7.94 -4.13 6.63
N MET A 198 -7.44 -4.90 5.66
CA MET A 198 -6.55 -4.37 4.62
C MET A 198 -7.29 -3.40 3.69
N TYR A 199 -8.54 -3.68 3.33
CA TYR A 199 -9.38 -2.77 2.54
C TYR A 199 -9.68 -1.47 3.28
N GLU A 200 -9.99 -1.54 4.58
CA GLU A 200 -10.16 -0.36 5.43
C GLU A 200 -8.87 0.49 5.49
N ALA A 201 -7.72 -0.16 5.73
CA ALA A 201 -6.43 0.52 5.78
C ALA A 201 -6.09 1.20 4.44
N ARG A 202 -6.31 0.53 3.31
CA ARG A 202 -6.12 1.09 1.97
C ARG A 202 -7.05 2.28 1.73
N ALA A 203 -8.32 2.17 2.07
CA ALA A 203 -9.29 3.24 1.87
C ALA A 203 -8.91 4.51 2.66
N ALA A 204 -8.56 4.35 3.94
CA ALA A 204 -8.09 5.45 4.77
C ALA A 204 -6.81 6.10 4.21
N PHE A 205 -5.87 5.28 3.75
CA PHE A 205 -4.64 5.75 3.13
C PHE A 205 -4.90 6.52 1.83
N LEU A 206 -5.76 6.03 0.95
CA LEU A 206 -6.06 6.69 -0.33
C LEU A 206 -6.78 8.02 -0.13
N ASP A 207 -7.64 8.15 0.88
CA ASP A 207 -8.25 9.43 1.22
C ASP A 207 -7.19 10.47 1.59
N GLN A 208 -6.23 10.10 2.45
CA GLN A 208 -5.11 10.97 2.81
C GLN A 208 -4.22 11.30 1.61
N HIS A 209 -3.94 10.33 0.74
CA HIS A 209 -3.19 10.55 -0.50
C HIS A 209 -3.87 11.60 -1.39
N VAL A 210 -5.19 11.48 -1.60
CA VAL A 210 -5.95 12.44 -2.43
C VAL A 210 -5.90 13.84 -1.83
N GLN A 211 -6.03 13.97 -0.50
CA GLN A 211 -5.91 15.26 0.18
C GLN A 211 -4.52 15.89 -0.02
N LEU A 212 -3.45 15.10 0.14
CA LEU A 212 -2.08 15.56 -0.10
C LEU A 212 -1.87 15.95 -1.57
N HIS A 213 -2.33 15.13 -2.50
CA HIS A 213 -2.20 15.38 -3.93
C HIS A 213 -2.88 16.69 -4.35
N ASN A 214 -4.09 16.95 -3.84
CA ASN A 214 -4.80 18.21 -4.12
C ASN A 214 -4.02 19.42 -3.61
N LYS A 215 -3.43 19.34 -2.41
CA LYS A 215 -2.58 20.42 -1.87
C LYS A 215 -1.33 20.65 -2.74
N ILE A 216 -0.71 19.59 -3.24
CA ILE A 216 0.45 19.69 -4.14
C ILE A 216 0.05 20.37 -5.45
N VAL A 217 -1.09 20.02 -6.03
CA VAL A 217 -1.61 20.64 -7.26
C VAL A 217 -1.92 22.12 -7.07
N GLU A 218 -2.44 22.52 -5.91
CA GLU A 218 -2.64 23.93 -5.56
C GLU A 218 -1.30 24.68 -5.46
N LEU A 219 -0.35 24.12 -4.71
CA LEU A 219 0.97 24.73 -4.56
C LEU A 219 1.75 24.84 -5.88
N ASP A 220 1.66 23.84 -6.76
CA ASP A 220 2.30 23.85 -8.08
C ASP A 220 1.77 25.01 -8.95
N LYS A 221 0.45 25.24 -8.94
CA LYS A 221 -0.15 26.41 -9.62
C LYS A 221 0.38 27.72 -9.07
N ASP A 222 0.50 27.83 -7.75
CA ASP A 222 0.99 29.02 -7.08
C ASP A 222 2.47 29.28 -7.42
N ILE A 223 3.32 28.23 -7.42
CA ILE A 223 4.73 28.31 -7.78
C ILE A 223 4.92 28.64 -9.27
N VAL A 224 4.14 28.05 -10.18
CA VAL A 224 4.17 28.39 -11.61
C VAL A 224 3.78 29.86 -11.83
N ALA A 225 2.74 30.33 -11.15
CA ALA A 225 2.34 31.74 -11.20
C ALA A 225 3.43 32.67 -10.66
N LEU A 226 4.14 32.26 -9.60
CA LEU A 226 5.30 32.97 -9.05
C LEU A 226 6.41 33.16 -10.11
N PHE A 227 6.80 32.08 -10.77
CA PHE A 227 7.88 32.13 -11.77
C PHE A 227 7.47 32.90 -13.04
N ALA A 228 6.21 32.80 -13.46
CA ALA A 228 5.68 33.61 -14.57
C ALA A 228 5.73 35.12 -14.23
N ALA A 229 5.35 35.48 -13.00
CA ALA A 229 5.43 36.86 -12.50
C ALA A 229 6.89 37.37 -12.43
N ILE A 230 7.83 36.54 -11.98
CA ILE A 230 9.27 36.88 -11.93
C ILE A 230 9.84 37.11 -13.33
N ASN A 231 9.44 36.29 -14.31
CA ASN A 231 9.97 36.34 -15.67
C ASN A 231 9.28 37.40 -16.55
N GLY A 232 8.23 38.06 -16.06
CA GLY A 232 7.44 39.02 -16.84
C GLY A 232 6.58 38.36 -17.92
N ASP A 233 6.29 37.06 -17.80
CA ASP A 233 5.40 36.36 -18.70
C ASP A 233 3.95 36.74 -18.34
N GLU A 234 3.35 37.69 -19.05
CA GLU A 234 1.92 37.97 -18.92
C GLU A 234 1.12 36.71 -19.24
N PRO A 235 0.09 36.35 -18.44
CA PRO A 235 -0.82 35.27 -18.82
C PRO A 235 -1.46 35.67 -20.14
N ALA A 236 -1.20 34.88 -21.18
CA ALA A 236 -1.68 35.11 -22.53
C ALA A 236 -3.17 35.49 -22.48
N SER A 237 -3.45 36.77 -22.74
CA SER A 237 -4.79 37.30 -22.82
C SER A 237 -5.51 36.55 -23.92
N SER A 238 -6.48 35.73 -23.53
CA SER A 238 -7.37 35.04 -24.44
C SER A 238 -8.32 36.09 -25.04
N ASN A 239 -8.04 36.49 -26.28
CA ASN A 239 -9.01 37.11 -27.18
C ASN A 239 -9.69 36.02 -28.02
#